data_AF-A0A1H3BYX7-F1
#
_entry.id   AF-A0A1H3BYX7-F1
#
_cell.length_a   1.000
_cell.length_b   1.000
_cell.length_c   1.000
_cell.angle_alpha   90.00
_cell.angle_beta   90.00
_cell.angle_gamma   90.00
#
_symmetry.space_group_name_H-M   'P 1'
#
loop_
_entity.id
_entity.type
_entity.pdbx_description
1 polymer ?
#
loop_
_entity_poly.entity_id
_entity_poly.type
_entity_poly.pdbx_seq_one_letter_code
_entity_poly.pdbx_strand_id
1 'polypeptide(L)'
;MTIKHITSVVVFYFIFDLIFFILSKRNSKILLPFRKIPKKWRGKYFYKWLVLFPLLVICSIIIVFFQLNYISFGLLIGFTLSLCDTAFKENVS
;
A
#
# COMPACT_ATOMS: atom_id res chain seq x y z
N MET A 1 -3.56 19.58 -4.43
CA MET A 1 -4.28 18.39 -3.93
C MET A 1 -5.66 18.83 -3.47
N THR A 2 -6.72 18.45 -4.18
CA THR A 2 -8.11 18.80 -3.83
C THR A 2 -8.66 17.80 -2.81
N ILE A 3 -9.64 18.20 -1.99
CA ILE A 3 -10.35 17.31 -1.03
C ILE A 3 -10.77 15.98 -1.67
N LYS A 4 -11.25 16.02 -2.92
CA LYS A 4 -11.63 14.83 -3.71
C LYS A 4 -10.51 13.79 -3.86
N HIS A 5 -9.25 14.22 -3.99
CA HIS A 5 -8.10 13.32 -4.08
C HIS A 5 -7.84 12.63 -2.75
N ILE A 6 -7.88 13.37 -1.64
CA ILE A 6 -7.68 12.83 -0.30
C ILE A 6 -8.77 11.82 0.02
N THR A 7 -10.04 12.17 -0.22
CA THR A 7 -11.18 11.26 -0.01
C THR A 7 -11.03 9.99 -0.84
N SER A 8 -10.63 10.09 -2.11
CA SER A 8 -10.42 8.92 -2.95
C SER A 8 -9.32 7.99 -2.42
N VAL A 9 -8.18 8.55 -1.99
CA VAL A 9 -7.09 7.76 -1.38
C VAL A 9 -7.57 7.03 -0.13
N VAL A 10 -8.28 7.71 0.77
CA VAL A 10 -8.77 7.11 2.02
C VAL A 10 -9.76 5.97 1.73
N VAL A 11 -10.71 6.19 0.82
CA VAL A 11 -11.71 5.16 0.45
C VAL A 11 -11.02 3.93 -0.14
N PHE A 12 -10.12 4.12 -1.11
CA PHE A 12 -9.42 2.99 -1.72
C PHE A 12 -8.48 2.29 -0.73
N TYR A 13 -7.81 3.04 0.15
CA TYR A 13 -6.99 2.46 1.21
C TYR A 13 -7.81 1.48 2.08
N PHE A 14 -8.99 1.87 2.55
CA PHE A 14 -9.85 0.99 3.34
C PHE A 14 -10.34 -0.23 2.55
N ILE A 15 -10.72 -0.04 1.29
CA ILE A 15 -11.14 -1.14 0.41
C ILE A 15 -10.00 -2.16 0.27
N PHE A 16 -8.79 -1.70 -0.04
CA PHE A 16 -7.63 -2.59 -0.19
C PHE A 16 -7.19 -3.20 1.14
N ASP A 17 -7.29 -2.49 2.26
CA ASP A 17 -6.90 -3.04 3.57
C ASP A 17 -7.83 -4.19 3.94
N LEU A 18 -9.12 -4.06 3.68
CA LEU A 18 -10.10 -5.12 3.89
C LEU A 18 -9.87 -6.30 2.93
N ILE A 19 -9.58 -6.04 1.65
CA ILE A 19 -9.23 -7.08 0.68
C ILE A 19 -7.99 -7.84 1.14
N PHE A 20 -6.90 -7.14 1.48
CA PHE A 20 -5.65 -7.75 1.92
C PHE A 20 -5.79 -8.48 3.26
N PHE A 21 -6.63 -7.98 4.17
CA PHE A 21 -6.94 -8.69 5.41
C PHE A 21 -7.60 -10.05 5.13
N ILE A 22 -8.61 -10.07 4.25
CA ILE A 22 -9.28 -11.32 3.84
C ILE A 22 -8.30 -12.23 3.09
N LEU A 23 -7.49 -11.66 2.18
CA LEU A 23 -6.52 -12.41 1.37
C LEU A 23 -5.42 -13.04 2.24
N SER A 24 -4.92 -12.29 3.22
CA SER A 24 -3.96 -12.75 4.21
C SER A 24 -4.50 -13.93 5.02
N LYS A 25 -5.78 -13.86 5.42
CA LYS A 25 -6.44 -14.93 6.17
C LYS A 25 -6.71 -16.18 5.35
N ARG A 26 -7.10 -16.04 4.07
CA ARG A 26 -7.53 -17.16 3.22
C ARG A 26 -6.40 -17.81 2.43
N ASN A 27 -5.42 -17.02 1.97
CA ASN A 27 -4.38 -17.51 1.06
C ASN A 27 -3.06 -16.74 1.24
N SER A 28 -2.32 -17.09 2.31
CA SER A 28 -1.00 -16.49 2.62
C SER A 28 0.03 -16.63 1.49
N LYS A 29 -0.20 -17.46 0.47
CA LYS A 29 0.72 -17.70 -0.64
C LYS A 29 0.87 -16.48 -1.57
N ILE A 30 -0.20 -15.71 -1.79
CA ILE A 30 -0.17 -14.54 -2.68
C ILE A 30 0.70 -13.41 -2.07
N LEU A 31 0.78 -13.35 -0.75
CA LEU A 31 1.62 -12.41 0.00
C LEU A 31 3.02 -12.97 0.32
N LEU A 32 3.40 -14.15 -0.18
CA LEU A 32 4.73 -14.75 0.07
C LEU A 32 5.92 -13.86 -0.29
N PRO A 33 5.97 -13.14 -1.44
CA PRO A 33 7.10 -12.26 -1.73
C PRO A 33 7.24 -11.14 -0.69
N PHE A 34 6.13 -10.65 -0.14
CA PHE A 34 6.13 -9.69 0.97
C PHE A 34 6.44 -10.34 2.32
N ARG A 35 6.10 -11.62 2.50
CA ARG A 35 6.47 -12.41 3.67
C ARG A 35 7.96 -12.82 3.67
N LYS A 36 8.70 -12.60 2.57
CA LYS A 36 10.18 -12.70 2.54
C LYS A 36 10.89 -11.47 3.12
N ILE A 37 10.15 -10.40 3.43
CA ILE A 37 10.73 -9.26 4.16
C ILE A 37 11.27 -9.79 5.50
N PRO A 38 12.56 -9.55 5.80
CA PRO A 38 13.20 -10.07 7.00
C PRO A 38 12.40 -9.68 8.23
N LYS A 39 12.14 -10.65 9.13
CA LYS A 39 11.37 -10.40 10.38
C LYS A 39 11.89 -9.19 11.16
N LYS A 40 13.21 -8.93 11.11
CA LYS A 40 13.87 -7.77 11.73
C LYS A 40 13.35 -6.40 11.25
N TRP A 41 12.70 -6.35 10.08
CA TRP A 41 12.18 -5.13 9.45
C TRP A 41 10.67 -4.97 9.64
N ARG A 42 9.94 -6.02 10.02
CA ARG A 42 8.50 -5.94 10.34
C ARG A 42 8.29 -5.17 11.64
N GLY A 43 7.20 -4.41 11.72
CA GLY A 43 6.89 -3.56 12.88
C GLY A 43 7.76 -2.29 13.01
N LYS A 44 8.93 -2.22 12.37
CA LYS A 44 9.78 -1.03 12.40
C LYS A 44 9.32 -0.01 11.36
N TYR A 45 8.69 1.07 11.84
CA TYR A 45 8.22 2.18 11.01
C TYR A 45 9.30 2.75 10.07
N PHE A 46 10.57 2.81 10.51
CA PHE A 46 11.65 3.36 9.68
C PHE A 46 11.86 2.61 8.35
N TYR A 47 11.88 1.27 8.38
CA TYR A 47 12.04 0.46 7.17
C TYR A 47 10.80 0.52 6.27
N LYS A 48 9.61 0.61 6.88
CA LYS A 48 8.36 0.83 6.15
C LYS A 48 8.42 2.15 5.37
N TRP A 49 8.82 3.25 6.01
CA TRP A 49 8.97 4.54 5.34
C TRP A 49 10.05 4.53 4.26
N LEU A 50 11.17 3.84 4.51
CA LEU A 50 12.27 3.72 3.55
C LEU A 50 11.85 3.02 2.26
N VAL A 51 10.91 2.06 2.33
CA VAL A 51 10.35 1.39 1.15
C VAL A 51 9.15 2.15 0.57
N LEU A 52 8.31 2.73 1.42
CA LEU A 52 7.13 3.48 1.00
C LEU A 52 7.49 4.73 0.20
N PHE A 53 8.51 5.47 0.63
CA PHE A 53 8.93 6.72 0.01
C PHE A 53 9.30 6.56 -1.48
N PRO A 54 10.24 5.68 -1.88
CA PRO A 54 10.55 5.48 -3.29
C PRO A 54 9.35 4.95 -4.08
N LEU A 55 8.48 4.12 -3.47
CA LEU A 55 7.26 3.64 -4.14
C LEU A 55 6.28 4.79 -4.45
N LEU A 56 6.09 5.71 -3.50
CA LEU A 56 5.25 6.88 -3.69
C LEU A 56 5.83 7.83 -4.75
N VAL A 57 7.16 7.99 -4.81
CA VAL A 57 7.83 8.76 -5.86
C VAL A 57 7.56 8.16 -7.23
N ILE A 58 7.70 6.84 -7.40
CA ILE A 58 7.38 6.13 -8.64
C ILE A 58 5.91 6.32 -9.03
N CYS A 59 4.99 6.15 -8.07
CA CYS A 59 3.57 6.38 -8.33
C CYS A 59 3.31 7.82 -8.79
N SER A 60 3.94 8.81 -8.15
CA SER A 60 3.81 10.21 -8.53
C SER A 60 4.31 10.48 -9.95
N ILE A 61 5.43 9.88 -10.36
CA ILE A 61 5.96 10.00 -11.73
C ILE A 61 4.94 9.44 -12.73
N ILE A 62 4.40 8.24 -12.47
CA ILE A 62 3.39 7.60 -13.33
C ILE A 62 2.14 8.49 -13.45
N ILE A 63 1.65 9.02 -12.33
CA ILE A 63 0.46 9.87 -12.30
C ILE A 63 0.64 11.12 -13.15
N VAL A 64 1.79 11.80 -13.01
CA VAL A 64 2.07 13.03 -13.76
C VAL A 64 2.25 12.73 -15.25
N PHE A 65 2.96 11.66 -15.58
CA PHE A 65 3.25 11.31 -16.97
C PHE A 65 1.99 10.87 -17.75
N PHE A 66 1.12 10.08 -17.12
CA PHE A 66 -0.11 9.57 -17.73
C PHE A 66 -1.34 10.47 -17.50
N GLN A 67 -1.18 11.62 -16.85
CA GLN A 67 -2.27 12.55 -16.50
C GLN A 67 -3.47 11.82 -15.86
N LEU A 68 -3.18 10.95 -14.89
CA LEU A 68 -4.19 10.07 -14.32
C LEU A 68 -5.27 10.86 -13.57
N ASN A 69 -6.53 10.48 -13.79
CA ASN A 69 -7.67 11.04 -13.07
C ASN A 69 -7.58 10.80 -11.55
N TYR A 70 -8.29 11.63 -10.79
CA TYR A 70 -8.29 11.58 -9.32
C TYR A 70 -8.70 10.22 -8.73
N ILE A 71 -9.52 9.45 -9.45
CA ILE A 71 -9.92 8.09 -9.07
C ILE A 71 -8.74 7.13 -9.22
N SER A 72 -8.08 7.14 -10.38
CA SER A 72 -6.90 6.30 -10.65
C SER A 72 -5.74 6.66 -9.72
N PHE A 73 -5.59 7.94 -9.37
CA PHE A 73 -4.67 8.43 -8.35
C PHE A 73 -4.96 7.81 -6.98
N GLY A 74 -6.20 7.89 -6.52
CA GLY A 74 -6.61 7.32 -5.24
C GLY A 74 -6.44 5.81 -5.20
N LEU A 75 -6.73 5.13 -6.31
CA LEU A 75 -6.57 3.69 -6.45
C LEU A 75 -5.10 3.27 -6.31
N LEU A 76 -4.18 3.91 -7.06
CA LEU A 76 -2.74 3.61 -7.00
C LEU A 76 -2.17 3.86 -5.61
N ILE A 77 -2.39 5.04 -5.04
CA ILE A 77 -1.81 5.40 -3.74
C ILE A 77 -2.44 4.60 -2.61
N GLY A 78 -3.77 4.45 -2.60
CA GLY A 78 -4.48 3.66 -1.61
C GLY A 78 -4.04 2.20 -1.63
N PHE A 79 -3.85 1.62 -2.82
CA PHE A 79 -3.30 0.28 -2.99
C PHE A 79 -1.87 0.18 -2.44
N THR A 80 -0.97 1.08 -2.84
CA THR A 80 0.42 1.10 -2.38
C THR A 80 0.55 1.22 -0.87
N LEU A 81 -0.21 2.14 -0.26
CA LEU A 81 -0.23 2.33 1.19
C LEU A 81 -0.70 1.06 1.90
N SER A 82 -1.84 0.52 1.47
CA SER A 82 -2.44 -0.67 2.09
C SER A 82 -1.57 -1.93 1.93
N LEU A 83 -0.93 -2.07 0.77
CA LEU A 83 -0.01 -3.17 0.49
C LEU A 83 1.27 -3.05 1.34
N CYS A 84 1.82 -1.85 1.49
CA CYS A 84 2.98 -1.61 2.34
C CYS A 84 2.63 -1.87 3.82
N ASP A 85 1.47 -1.40 4.27
CA ASP A 85 0.95 -1.68 5.60
C ASP A 85 0.84 -3.18 5.85
N THR A 86 0.21 -3.91 4.93
CA THR A 86 0.03 -5.37 5.02
C THR A 86 1.38 -6.10 5.02
N ALA A 87 2.33 -5.67 4.18
CA ALA A 87 3.65 -6.30 4.05
C ALA A 87 4.52 -6.15 5.30
N PHE A 88 4.45 -4.98 5.96
CA PHE A 88 5.20 -4.68 7.18
C PHE A 88 4.42 -4.92 8.47
N LYS A 89 3.12 -5.27 8.36
CA LYS A 89 2.28 -5.68 9.49
C LYS A 89 2.95 -6.86 10.16
N GLU A 90 3.16 -6.75 11.45
CA GLU A 90 3.62 -7.87 12.25
C GLU A 90 2.45 -8.86 12.28
N ASN A 91 2.57 -9.94 11.51
CA ASN A 91 1.62 -11.05 11.59
C ASN A 91 1.70 -11.57 13.01
N VAL A 92 0.74 -11.20 13.86
CA VAL A 92 0.47 -11.90 15.11
C VAL A 92 0.23 -13.34 14.70
N SER A 93 1.22 -14.17 15.03
CA SER A 93 1.26 -15.60 14.74
C SER A 93 0.05 -16.31 15.31
#